data_AF-A0A3A5MR77-F1
#
_entry.id   AF-A0A3A5MR77-F1
#
_cell.length_a   1.000
_cell.length_b   1.000
_cell.length_c   1.000
_cell.angle_alpha   90.00
_cell.angle_beta   90.00
_cell.angle_gamma   90.00
#
_symmetry.space_group_name_H-M   'P 1'
#
loop_
_entity.id
_entity.type
_entity.pdbx_description
1 polymer ?
#
loop_
_entity_poly.entity_id
_entity_poly.type
_entity_poly.pdbx_seq_one_letter_code
_entity_poly.pdbx_strand_id
1 'polypeptide(L)'
;MELLVYMSFAVVVLTLIGGMLINTLAAERTISGRTGASTAGQIIAQSIHAGVRNAAALDTTATERGELLRLANVGNTAIAAPYCQVWFYDPAEPGAVYYRRGDPTATPITVPTAAQLTGDGWLLLGTGIAPGPGAAAPWQLSGSPAATVDLSLSVATADGDPPALLQATSTSRQDVSMESPCFS
;
A
#
# COMPACT_ATOMS: atom_id res chain seq x y z
N MET A 1 33.83 19.06 -51.39
CA MET A 1 33.37 17.67 -51.12
C MET A 1 33.63 17.23 -49.68
N GLU A 2 34.62 17.78 -48.95
CA GLU A 2 34.85 17.43 -47.53
C GLU A 2 33.69 17.81 -46.59
N LEU A 3 33.06 18.97 -46.79
CA LEU A 3 32.01 19.48 -45.89
C LEU A 3 30.75 18.59 -45.86
N LEU A 4 30.42 17.94 -46.99
CA LEU A 4 29.30 16.98 -47.07
C LEU A 4 29.60 15.70 -46.29
N VAL A 5 30.84 15.22 -46.33
CA VAL A 5 31.26 14.02 -45.59
C VAL A 5 31.18 14.30 -44.09
N TYR A 6 31.66 15.46 -43.62
CA TYR A 6 31.55 15.84 -42.21
C TYR A 6 30.10 15.97 -41.73
N MET A 7 29.22 16.55 -42.54
CA MET A 7 27.80 16.67 -42.18
C MET A 7 27.12 15.29 -42.12
N SER A 8 27.41 14.39 -43.06
CA SER A 8 26.87 13.02 -43.01
C SER A 8 27.35 12.25 -41.76
N PHE A 9 28.63 12.41 -41.39
CA PHE A 9 29.19 11.77 -40.21
C PHE A 9 28.59 12.33 -38.91
N ALA A 10 28.39 13.65 -38.83
CA ALA A 10 27.77 14.30 -37.68
C ALA A 10 26.33 13.81 -37.44
N VAL A 11 25.53 13.64 -38.51
CA VAL A 11 24.16 13.09 -38.40
C VAL A 11 24.18 11.67 -37.84
N VAL A 12 25.07 10.80 -38.35
CA VAL A 12 25.20 9.42 -37.84
C VAL A 12 25.54 9.43 -36.35
N VAL A 13 26.52 10.22 -35.93
CA VAL A 13 26.91 10.32 -34.52
C VAL A 13 25.75 10.83 -33.66
N LEU A 14 25.04 11.88 -34.10
CA LEU A 14 23.88 12.42 -33.38
C LEU A 14 22.74 11.41 -33.26
N THR A 15 22.46 10.63 -34.30
CA THR A 15 21.43 9.57 -34.23
C THR A 15 21.80 8.46 -33.26
N LEU A 16 23.08 8.06 -33.19
CA LEU A 16 23.56 7.07 -32.23
C LEU A 16 23.44 7.59 -30.78
N ILE A 17 23.88 8.83 -30.53
CA ILE A 17 23.77 9.46 -29.21
C ILE A 17 22.30 9.65 -28.82
N GLY A 18 21.47 10.10 -29.75
CA GLY A 18 20.03 10.28 -29.53
C GLY A 18 19.32 8.98 -29.18
N GLY A 19 19.63 7.89 -29.90
CA GLY A 19 19.10 6.56 -29.58
C GLY A 19 19.54 6.06 -28.20
N MET A 20 20.81 6.26 -27.85
CA MET A 20 21.33 5.91 -26.52
C MET A 20 20.64 6.71 -25.40
N LEU A 21 20.43 8.02 -25.60
CA LEU A 21 19.76 8.87 -24.62
C LEU A 21 18.30 8.45 -24.37
N ILE A 22 17.56 8.14 -25.44
CA ILE A 22 16.17 7.67 -25.34
C ILE A 22 16.10 6.35 -24.55
N ASN A 23 17.00 5.42 -24.84
CA ASN A 23 17.06 4.15 -24.12
C ASN A 23 17.40 4.33 -22.64
N THR A 24 18.33 5.22 -22.30
CA THR A 24 18.69 5.51 -20.91
C THR A 24 17.51 6.12 -20.15
N LEU A 25 16.80 7.08 -20.75
CA LEU A 25 15.61 7.69 -20.14
C LEU A 25 14.48 6.68 -19.93
N ALA A 26 14.28 5.76 -20.88
CA ALA A 26 13.30 4.68 -20.74
C ALA A 26 13.68 3.75 -19.58
N ALA A 27 14.95 3.33 -19.51
CA ALA A 27 15.45 2.49 -18.43
C ALA A 27 15.31 3.16 -17.06
N GLU A 28 15.65 4.45 -16.96
CA GLU A 28 15.53 5.22 -15.72
C GLU A 28 14.07 5.30 -15.24
N ARG A 29 13.11 5.55 -16.14
CA ARG A 29 11.67 5.56 -15.82
C ARG A 29 11.20 4.21 -15.30
N THR A 30 11.58 3.12 -15.96
CA THR A 30 11.26 1.76 -15.50
C THR A 30 11.84 1.47 -14.12
N ILE A 31 13.11 1.79 -13.89
CA ILE A 31 13.77 1.56 -12.59
C ILE A 31 13.11 2.41 -11.49
N SER A 32 12.85 3.68 -11.77
CA SER A 32 12.19 4.59 -10.84
C SER A 32 10.78 4.11 -10.49
N GLY A 33 9.98 3.73 -11.48
CA GLY A 33 8.64 3.19 -11.29
C GLY A 33 8.61 1.90 -10.47
N ARG A 34 9.49 0.94 -10.78
CA ARG A 34 9.61 -0.32 -10.01
C ARG A 34 10.07 -0.09 -8.58
N THR A 35 11.00 0.84 -8.38
CA THR A 35 11.49 1.20 -7.05
C THR A 35 10.37 1.84 -6.24
N GLY A 36 9.65 2.80 -6.81
CA GLY A 36 8.50 3.43 -6.16
C GLY A 36 7.41 2.44 -5.78
N ALA A 37 7.06 1.52 -6.69
CA ALA A 37 6.07 0.48 -6.47
C ALA A 37 6.47 -0.47 -5.33
N SER A 38 7.74 -0.92 -5.32
CA SER A 38 8.30 -1.77 -4.26
C SER A 38 8.31 -1.06 -2.91
N THR A 39 8.74 0.21 -2.87
CA THR A 39 8.75 1.02 -1.64
C THR A 39 7.34 1.21 -1.09
N ALA A 40 6.36 1.54 -1.93
CA ALA A 40 4.96 1.71 -1.49
C ALA A 40 4.40 0.40 -0.91
N GLY A 41 4.62 -0.73 -1.59
CA GLY A 41 4.23 -2.04 -1.10
C GLY A 41 4.88 -2.37 0.25
N GLN A 42 6.18 -2.14 0.38
CA GLN A 42 6.92 -2.39 1.63
C GLN A 42 6.42 -1.51 2.78
N ILE A 43 6.11 -0.23 2.53
CA ILE A 43 5.55 0.67 3.55
C ILE A 43 4.20 0.14 4.05
N ILE A 44 3.31 -0.28 3.14
CA ILE A 44 2.00 -0.84 3.49
C ILE A 44 2.18 -2.13 4.30
N ALA A 45 3.03 -3.06 3.84
CA ALA A 45 3.27 -4.32 4.53
C ALA A 45 3.88 -4.14 5.91
N GLN A 46 4.87 -3.25 6.05
CA GLN A 46 5.49 -2.96 7.35
C GLN A 46 4.52 -2.27 8.30
N SER A 47 3.67 -1.37 7.79
CA SER A 47 2.63 -0.70 8.57
C SER A 47 1.65 -1.72 9.15
N ILE A 48 1.09 -2.60 8.30
CA ILE A 48 0.16 -3.65 8.72
C ILE A 48 0.85 -4.63 9.66
N HIS A 49 2.06 -5.11 9.32
CA HIS A 49 2.80 -6.05 10.17
C HIS A 49 3.05 -5.50 11.57
N ALA A 50 3.47 -4.24 11.67
CA ALA A 50 3.69 -3.58 12.95
C ALA A 50 2.41 -3.50 13.79
N GLY A 51 1.26 -3.23 13.16
CA GLY A 51 -0.03 -3.23 13.83
C GLY A 51 -0.47 -4.63 14.26
N VAL A 52 -0.44 -5.61 13.34
CA VAL A 52 -0.90 -6.97 13.61
C VAL A 52 -0.14 -7.61 14.77
N ARG A 53 1.17 -7.37 14.87
CA ARG A 53 2.02 -7.97 15.91
C ARG A 53 1.52 -7.76 17.34
N ASN A 54 0.88 -6.62 17.62
CA ASN A 54 0.36 -6.26 18.94
C ASN A 54 -1.18 -6.14 18.94
N ALA A 55 -1.86 -6.81 18.02
CA ALA A 55 -3.31 -6.74 17.90
C ALA A 55 -3.99 -7.68 18.90
N ALA A 56 -4.80 -7.13 19.79
CA ALA A 56 -5.68 -7.87 20.70
C ALA A 56 -7.02 -8.20 20.04
N ALA A 57 -7.40 -7.53 18.95
CA ALA A 57 -8.56 -7.89 18.14
C ALA A 57 -8.32 -7.48 16.68
N LEU A 58 -8.85 -8.25 15.73
CA LEU A 58 -8.77 -7.97 14.29
C LEU A 58 -10.14 -8.12 13.66
N ASP A 59 -10.47 -7.23 12.73
CA ASP A 59 -11.72 -7.28 11.98
C ASP A 59 -11.53 -6.66 10.59
N THR A 60 -12.30 -7.16 9.61
CA THR A 60 -12.40 -6.55 8.28
C THR A 60 -13.84 -6.25 7.93
N THR A 61 -14.05 -5.17 7.19
CA THR A 61 -15.38 -4.79 6.70
C THR A 61 -15.29 -4.39 5.25
N ALA A 62 -15.86 -5.23 4.39
CA ALA A 62 -16.04 -4.94 2.98
C ALA A 62 -17.23 -3.99 2.79
N THR A 63 -17.12 -3.12 1.78
CA THR A 63 -18.09 -2.07 1.47
C THR A 63 -18.12 -1.83 -0.04
N GLU A 64 -19.12 -1.09 -0.51
CA GLU A 64 -19.16 -0.65 -1.92
C GLU A 64 -17.97 0.26 -2.29
N ARG A 65 -17.38 0.96 -1.31
CA ARG A 65 -16.26 1.88 -1.53
C ARG A 65 -14.89 1.24 -1.31
N GLY A 66 -14.83 -0.06 -1.05
CA GLY A 66 -13.59 -0.76 -0.73
C GLY A 66 -13.64 -1.51 0.59
N GLU A 67 -12.47 -1.74 1.18
CA GLU A 67 -12.35 -2.58 2.37
C GLU A 67 -11.64 -1.86 3.51
N LEU A 68 -12.11 -2.11 4.73
CA LEU A 68 -11.52 -1.60 5.96
C LEU A 68 -10.89 -2.76 6.73
N LEU A 69 -9.63 -2.62 7.14
CA LEU A 69 -8.96 -3.50 8.09
C LEU A 69 -8.81 -2.75 9.41
N ARG A 70 -9.37 -3.29 10.49
CA ARG A 70 -9.38 -2.68 11.81
C ARG A 70 -8.68 -3.58 12.82
N LEU A 71 -7.82 -2.96 13.61
CA LEU A 71 -7.07 -3.63 14.67
C LEU A 71 -7.29 -2.87 15.97
N ALA A 72 -7.51 -3.62 17.04
CA ALA A 72 -7.41 -3.14 18.39
C ALA A 72 -6.04 -3.52 18.95
N ASN A 73 -5.26 -2.54 19.35
CA ASN A 73 -3.90 -2.72 19.81
C ASN A 73 -3.75 -2.34 21.27
N VAL A 74 -2.80 -2.96 21.94
CA VAL A 74 -2.43 -2.64 23.32
C VAL A 74 -1.12 -1.85 23.30
N GLY A 75 -1.09 -0.71 23.98
CA GLY A 75 0.11 0.12 24.14
C GLY A 75 1.25 -0.63 24.84
N ASN A 76 2.50 -0.28 24.50
CA ASN A 76 3.71 -0.86 25.12
C ASN A 76 4.26 -0.01 26.29
N THR A 77 3.46 0.93 26.80
CA THR A 77 3.83 1.84 27.88
C THR A 77 3.54 1.22 29.26
N ALA A 78 4.15 1.77 30.32
CA ALA A 78 3.97 1.30 31.71
C ALA A 78 2.49 1.25 32.16
N ILE A 79 1.64 2.06 31.54
CA ILE A 79 0.19 1.89 31.54
C ILE A 79 -0.21 1.58 30.09
N ALA A 80 -0.61 0.34 29.84
CA ALA A 80 -0.98 -0.12 28.51
C ALA A 80 -2.38 0.42 28.13
N ALA A 81 -2.42 1.57 27.46
CA ALA A 81 -3.67 2.10 26.92
C ALA A 81 -4.01 1.40 25.59
N PRO A 82 -5.26 0.92 25.39
CA PRO A 82 -5.68 0.43 24.09
C PRO A 82 -5.67 1.55 23.06
N TYR A 83 -5.48 1.21 21.78
CA TYR A 83 -5.66 2.13 20.66
C TYR A 83 -6.11 1.39 19.41
N CYS A 84 -6.78 2.09 18.51
CA CYS A 84 -7.29 1.51 17.28
C CYS A 84 -6.36 1.89 16.12
N GLN A 85 -6.07 0.92 15.27
CA GLN A 85 -5.39 1.15 13.99
C GLN A 85 -6.29 0.68 12.86
N VAL A 86 -6.37 1.48 11.82
CA VAL A 86 -7.25 1.22 10.70
C VAL A 86 -6.53 1.47 9.40
N TRP A 87 -6.70 0.53 8.47
CA TRP A 87 -6.31 0.67 7.08
C TRP A 87 -7.56 0.64 6.21
N PHE A 88 -7.59 1.49 5.21
CA PHE A 88 -8.68 1.54 4.23
C PHE A 88 -8.11 1.37 2.83
N TYR A 89 -8.62 0.40 2.09
CA TYR A 89 -8.35 0.22 0.68
C TYR A 89 -9.49 0.86 -0.12
N ASP A 90 -9.16 1.89 -0.91
CA ASP A 90 -10.07 2.52 -1.86
C ASP A 90 -9.75 1.95 -3.27
N PRO A 91 -10.68 1.22 -3.91
CA PRO A 91 -10.49 0.67 -5.25
C PRO A 91 -10.71 1.72 -6.35
N ALA A 92 -11.16 2.94 -6.03
CA ALA A 92 -11.30 4.00 -7.02
C ALA A 92 -9.95 4.30 -7.67
N GLU A 93 -9.92 4.39 -9.01
CA GLU A 93 -8.67 4.61 -9.76
C GLU A 93 -7.90 5.83 -9.22
N PRO A 94 -6.59 5.71 -8.93
CA PRO A 94 -5.67 4.62 -9.28
C PRO A 94 -5.58 3.45 -8.27
N GLY A 95 -6.49 3.36 -7.31
CA GLY A 95 -6.42 2.42 -6.18
C GLY A 95 -5.46 2.93 -5.11
N ALA A 96 -5.90 3.02 -3.86
CA ALA A 96 -5.13 3.63 -2.78
C ALA A 96 -5.31 2.92 -1.44
N VAL A 97 -4.27 2.97 -0.61
CA VAL A 97 -4.33 2.51 0.79
C VAL A 97 -4.06 3.67 1.73
N TYR A 98 -4.96 3.84 2.68
CA TYR A 98 -4.88 4.86 3.72
C TYR A 98 -4.72 4.21 5.10
N TYR A 99 -4.12 4.94 6.02
CA TYR A 99 -3.93 4.55 7.40
C TYR A 99 -4.47 5.63 8.35
N ARG A 100 -5.10 5.20 9.43
CA ARG A 100 -5.50 6.09 10.53
C ARG A 100 -5.34 5.41 11.86
N ARG A 101 -5.00 6.21 12.87
CA ARG A 101 -5.02 5.81 14.28
C ARG A 101 -6.19 6.48 14.99
N GLY A 102 -6.89 5.73 15.83
CA GLY A 102 -8.00 6.19 16.64
C GLY A 102 -7.82 5.91 18.13
N ASP A 103 -8.56 6.66 18.93
CA ASP A 103 -8.74 6.41 20.36
C ASP A 103 -9.86 5.37 20.56
N PRO A 104 -9.70 4.35 21.42
CA PRO A 104 -10.70 3.31 21.63
C PRO A 104 -11.93 3.79 22.39
N THR A 105 -11.88 4.97 23.00
CA THR A 105 -13.02 5.60 23.69
C THR A 105 -13.78 6.58 22.80
N ALA A 106 -13.28 6.84 21.60
CA ALA A 106 -13.95 7.65 20.58
C ALA A 106 -14.93 6.80 19.76
N THR A 107 -15.77 7.47 18.96
CA THR A 107 -16.64 6.81 17.99
C THR A 107 -15.82 5.88 17.08
N PRO A 108 -16.29 4.65 16.80
CA PRO A 108 -15.61 3.71 15.93
C PRO A 108 -15.24 4.34 14.59
N ILE A 109 -14.03 4.06 14.12
CA ILE A 109 -13.63 4.49 12.78
C ILE A 109 -14.44 3.65 11.79
N THR A 110 -15.42 4.29 11.19
CA THR A 110 -16.19 3.74 10.08
C THR A 110 -15.45 3.94 8.77
N VAL A 111 -16.02 3.35 7.74
CA VAL A 111 -15.60 3.49 6.36
C VAL A 111 -15.62 4.98 6.00
N PRO A 112 -14.47 5.57 5.60
CA PRO A 112 -14.41 7.00 5.33
C PRO A 112 -15.18 7.33 4.06
N THR A 113 -15.70 8.55 3.95
CA THR A 113 -16.11 9.16 2.67
C THR A 113 -14.90 9.77 1.96
N ALA A 114 -15.04 10.11 0.68
CA ALA A 114 -13.94 10.73 -0.10
C ALA A 114 -13.44 12.04 0.54
N ALA A 115 -14.34 12.84 1.12
CA ALA A 115 -13.97 14.08 1.81
C ALA A 115 -13.18 13.83 3.11
N GLN A 116 -13.47 12.73 3.80
CA GLN A 116 -12.79 12.41 5.06
C GLN A 116 -11.36 11.93 4.84
N LEU A 117 -11.06 11.31 3.70
CA LEU A 117 -9.71 10.87 3.36
C LEU A 117 -8.69 12.02 3.30
N THR A 118 -9.14 13.26 3.11
CA THR A 118 -8.27 14.45 3.06
C THR A 118 -8.32 15.32 4.33
N GLY A 119 -9.33 15.15 5.19
CA GLY A 119 -9.58 16.02 6.35
C GLY A 119 -9.50 15.35 7.73
N ASP A 120 -9.75 14.05 7.84
CA ASP A 120 -9.98 13.38 9.14
C ASP A 120 -8.74 12.66 9.70
N GLY A 121 -7.54 13.11 9.32
CA GLY A 121 -6.28 12.53 9.79
C GLY A 121 -5.93 11.17 9.16
N TRP A 122 -6.51 10.86 7.99
CA TRP A 122 -6.08 9.74 7.18
C TRP A 122 -4.75 10.04 6.49
N LEU A 123 -3.80 9.11 6.59
CA LEU A 123 -2.52 9.15 5.93
C LEU A 123 -2.55 8.26 4.70
N LEU A 124 -2.28 8.82 3.52
CA LEU A 124 -2.07 8.04 2.30
C LEU A 124 -0.74 7.27 2.40
N LEU A 125 -0.80 5.93 2.32
CA LEU A 125 0.38 5.07 2.31
C LEU A 125 0.89 4.76 0.90
N GLY A 126 -0.01 4.71 -0.08
CA GLY A 126 0.35 4.44 -1.47
C GLY A 126 -0.85 4.50 -2.41
N THR A 127 -0.54 4.66 -3.70
CA THR A 127 -1.48 4.68 -4.83
C THR A 127 -1.07 3.65 -5.87
N GLY A 128 -1.92 3.36 -6.85
CA GLY A 128 -1.67 2.29 -7.82
C GLY A 128 -1.85 0.91 -7.20
N ILE A 129 -2.60 0.81 -6.10
CA ILE A 129 -2.74 -0.44 -5.35
C ILE A 129 -3.95 -1.22 -5.85
N ALA A 130 -3.74 -2.49 -6.18
CA ALA A 130 -4.80 -3.45 -6.44
C ALA A 130 -4.61 -4.70 -5.57
N PRO A 131 -5.68 -5.45 -5.27
CA PRO A 131 -5.58 -6.75 -4.63
C PRO A 131 -4.70 -7.69 -5.45
N GLY A 132 -4.07 -8.65 -4.79
CA GLY A 132 -3.36 -9.72 -5.49
C GLY A 132 -4.30 -10.54 -6.40
N PRO A 133 -3.74 -11.29 -7.36
CA PRO A 133 -4.53 -12.06 -8.33
C PRO A 133 -5.58 -12.95 -7.65
N GLY A 134 -6.84 -12.79 -8.05
CA GLY A 134 -7.97 -13.57 -7.52
C GLY A 134 -8.51 -13.13 -6.16
N ALA A 135 -8.04 -12.01 -5.60
CA ALA A 135 -8.55 -11.44 -4.36
C ALA A 135 -9.48 -10.24 -4.60
N ALA A 136 -10.51 -10.09 -3.77
CA ALA A 136 -11.38 -8.92 -3.77
C ALA A 136 -10.79 -7.72 -3.02
N ALA A 137 -9.83 -7.97 -2.12
CA ALA A 137 -9.16 -6.96 -1.32
C ALA A 137 -7.70 -7.33 -1.01
N PRO A 138 -6.87 -6.35 -0.61
CA PRO A 138 -5.44 -6.57 -0.39
C PRO A 138 -5.11 -7.46 0.82
N TRP A 139 -6.04 -7.66 1.75
CA TRP A 139 -5.81 -8.41 2.98
C TRP A 139 -6.92 -9.44 3.22
N GLN A 140 -6.57 -10.53 3.89
CA GLN A 140 -7.49 -11.55 4.34
C GLN A 140 -7.16 -11.92 5.78
N LEU A 141 -8.20 -12.14 6.60
CA LEU A 141 -8.03 -12.61 7.96
C LEU A 141 -8.09 -14.14 8.01
N SER A 142 -7.20 -14.75 8.80
CA SER A 142 -7.17 -16.19 9.02
C SER A 142 -6.96 -16.54 10.51
N GLY A 143 -7.46 -17.71 10.90
CA GLY A 143 -7.51 -18.19 12.30
C GLY A 143 -8.88 -18.13 12.94
N SER A 144 -9.05 -18.78 14.09
CA SER A 144 -10.27 -18.74 14.91
C SER A 144 -9.90 -18.71 16.40
N PRO A 145 -9.94 -17.54 17.06
CA PRO A 145 -10.25 -16.21 16.53
C PRO A 145 -9.22 -15.75 15.48
N ALA A 146 -9.63 -14.84 14.59
CA ALA A 146 -8.76 -14.31 13.54
C ALA A 146 -7.54 -13.64 14.17
N ALA A 147 -6.35 -14.20 13.97
CA ALA A 147 -5.10 -13.72 14.56
C ALA A 147 -4.03 -13.42 13.50
N THR A 148 -4.29 -13.80 12.25
CA THR A 148 -3.37 -13.66 11.13
C THR A 148 -3.98 -12.79 10.05
N VAL A 149 -3.15 -11.93 9.45
CA VAL A 149 -3.45 -11.13 8.26
C VAL A 149 -2.54 -11.60 7.13
N ASP A 150 -3.15 -12.10 6.08
CA ASP A 150 -2.51 -12.44 4.81
C ASP A 150 -2.67 -11.26 3.85
N LEU A 151 -1.58 -10.54 3.61
CA LEU A 151 -1.50 -9.40 2.71
C LEU A 151 -1.04 -9.89 1.32
N SER A 152 -1.81 -9.55 0.29
CA SER A 152 -1.52 -9.81 -1.10
C SER A 152 -1.97 -8.61 -1.92
N LEU A 153 -1.01 -7.81 -2.40
CA LEU A 153 -1.28 -6.60 -3.17
C LEU A 153 -0.35 -6.49 -4.37
N SER A 154 -0.83 -5.86 -5.43
CA SER A 154 -0.03 -5.46 -6.57
C SER A 154 0.03 -3.94 -6.64
N VAL A 155 1.22 -3.41 -6.92
CA VAL A 155 1.43 -1.96 -7.08
C VAL A 155 1.77 -1.66 -8.53
N ALA A 156 1.02 -0.73 -9.13
CA ALA A 156 1.25 -0.26 -10.48
C ALA A 156 2.65 0.33 -10.63
N THR A 157 3.30 0.00 -11.74
CA THR A 157 4.60 0.53 -12.16
C THR A 157 4.37 1.54 -13.29
N ALA A 158 5.45 2.06 -13.88
CA ALA A 158 5.33 2.95 -15.04
C ALA A 158 4.59 2.27 -16.20
N ASP A 159 3.95 3.05 -17.07
CA ASP A 159 3.11 2.55 -18.17
C ASP A 159 3.80 1.44 -18.99
N GLY A 160 3.19 0.25 -19.00
CA GLY A 160 3.66 -0.91 -19.77
C GLY A 160 4.56 -1.90 -19.02
N ASP A 161 5.04 -1.56 -17.82
CA ASP A 161 5.73 -2.51 -16.94
C ASP A 161 4.73 -3.40 -16.17
N PRO A 162 5.07 -4.67 -15.86
CA PRO A 162 4.25 -5.48 -14.99
C PRO A 162 4.18 -4.89 -13.58
N PRO A 163 3.04 -5.00 -12.88
CA PRO A 163 2.90 -4.50 -11.52
C PRO A 163 3.78 -5.29 -10.54
N ALA A 164 4.23 -4.63 -9.49
CA ALA A 164 5.01 -5.26 -8.43
C ALA A 164 4.08 -6.00 -7.47
N LEU A 165 4.11 -7.33 -7.49
CA LEU A 165 3.37 -8.16 -6.53
C LEU A 165 4.12 -8.23 -5.20
N LEU A 166 3.38 -7.99 -4.11
CA LEU A 166 3.86 -8.12 -2.75
C LEU A 166 2.95 -9.05 -1.96
N GLN A 167 3.56 -10.01 -1.29
CA GLN A 167 2.87 -10.93 -0.39
C GLN A 167 3.56 -10.93 0.96
N ALA A 168 2.77 -10.86 2.03
CA ALA A 168 3.27 -10.91 3.39
C ALA A 168 2.22 -11.50 4.32
N THR A 169 2.64 -12.32 5.26
CA THR A 169 1.76 -12.84 6.32
C THR A 169 2.22 -12.28 7.66
N SER A 170 1.28 -11.81 8.45
CA SER A 170 1.53 -11.27 9.79
C SER A 170 0.60 -11.94 10.79
N THR A 171 1.12 -12.39 11.92
CA THR A 171 0.33 -13.02 12.99
C THR A 171 0.52 -12.25 14.28
N SER A 172 -0.57 -12.03 15.01
CA SER A 172 -0.53 -11.40 16.33
C SER A 172 0.23 -12.27 17.33
N ARG A 173 0.84 -11.61 18.30
CA ARG A 173 1.51 -12.25 19.44
C ARG A 173 0.70 -12.15 20.73
N GLN A 174 -0.48 -11.55 20.66
CA GLN A 174 -1.39 -11.40 21.78
C GLN A 174 -2.48 -12.48 21.72
N ASP A 175 -3.10 -12.76 22.85
CA ASP A 175 -4.36 -13.52 22.86
C ASP A 175 -5.45 -12.65 22.25
N VAL A 176 -5.93 -13.06 21.08
CA VAL A 176 -6.87 -12.26 20.30
C VAL A 176 -8.30 -12.52 20.78
N SER A 177 -9.03 -11.47 21.14
CA SER A 177 -10.47 -11.48 21.41
C SER A 177 -11.26 -11.01 20.19
N MET A 178 -12.51 -11.45 20.08
CA MET A 178 -13.43 -10.98 19.03
C MET A 178 -14.10 -9.63 19.40
N GLU A 179 -14.05 -9.24 20.67
CA GLU A 179 -14.68 -8.01 21.16
C GLU A 179 -13.65 -6.91 21.39
N SER A 180 -13.94 -5.71 20.88
CA SER A 180 -13.14 -4.51 21.11
C SER A 180 -13.98 -3.24 20.92
N PRO A 181 -13.79 -2.21 21.76
CA PRO A 181 -14.41 -0.91 21.55
C PRO A 181 -13.94 -0.21 20.26
N CYS A 182 -12.86 -0.69 19.63
CA CYS A 182 -12.45 -0.21 18.31
C CYS A 182 -13.45 -0.54 17.19
N PHE A 183 -14.36 -1.48 17.43
CA PHE A 183 -15.29 -1.99 16.42
C PHE A 183 -16.77 -1.63 16.70
N SER A 184 -17.09 -1.16 17.92
CA SER A 184 -18.47 -1.02 18.45
C SER A 184 -18.85 0.39 18.84
#